data_AF-E4UBI3-F1
#
_entry.id   AF-E4UBI3-F1
#
_cell.length_a   1.000
_cell.length_b   1.000
_cell.length_c   1.000
_cell.angle_alpha   90.00
_cell.angle_beta   90.00
_cell.angle_gamma   90.00
#
_symmetry.space_group_name_H-M   'P 1'
#
loop_
_entity.id
_entity.type
_entity.pdbx_description
1 polymer ?
#
loop_
_entity_poly.entity_id
_entity_poly.type
_entity_poly.pdbx_seq_one_letter_code
_entity_poly.pdbx_strand_id
1 'polypeptide(L)'
;MEKELKNTLNWKEIGQRFRDLRERNGYERSDIIKKTDDQGGAVYKYESGVQPASTNYALFLRNEFGASFDWLYDGVETRRKYKDVQTKKIIDPHAIGARLKAIRKDEGMTQGEFGALVGLTHTGISKIETGHRTPEIKTALKIKRSLGKTLDWIYFGDEEIIPKKNRLRAKQSNFLHESKKNSRL
;
A
#
# COMPACT_ATOMS: atom_id res chain seq x y z
N MET A 1 20.50 16.63 -14.23
CA MET A 1 19.32 15.94 -14.82
C MET A 1 19.47 14.49 -14.45
N GLU A 2 18.64 13.83 -13.65
CA GLU A 2 17.23 14.02 -13.33
C GLU A 2 17.05 14.34 -11.84
N LYS A 3 16.02 15.14 -11.54
CA LYS A 3 15.56 15.37 -10.17
C LYS A 3 15.32 14.01 -9.52
N GLU A 4 16.10 13.69 -8.48
CA GLU A 4 15.64 12.78 -7.45
C GLU A 4 14.28 13.32 -6.99
N LEU A 5 13.20 12.69 -7.46
CA LEU A 5 11.87 12.83 -6.90
C LEU A 5 11.93 12.27 -5.48
N LYS A 6 12.52 13.04 -4.55
CA LYS A 6 12.20 13.03 -3.13
C LYS A 6 10.75 13.48 -3.02
N ASN A 7 9.85 12.64 -3.49
CA ASN A 7 8.42 12.77 -3.27
C ASN A 7 8.20 12.30 -1.82
N THR A 8 8.62 13.15 -0.89
CA THR A 8 8.22 13.13 0.51
C THR A 8 6.71 13.16 0.51
N LEU A 9 6.07 12.11 1.04
CA LEU A 9 4.62 12.04 1.20
C LEU A 9 4.11 13.36 1.78
N ASN A 10 3.18 13.99 1.06
CA ASN A 10 2.55 15.21 1.53
C ASN A 10 1.49 14.84 2.57
N TRP A 11 1.91 14.71 3.83
CA TRP A 11 1.03 14.32 4.92
C TRP A 11 -0.14 15.28 5.11
N LYS A 12 0.01 16.55 4.75
CA LYS A 12 -1.07 17.55 4.78
C LYS A 12 -2.17 17.21 3.78
N GLU A 13 -1.78 16.87 2.55
CA GLU A 13 -2.74 16.48 1.51
C GLU A 13 -3.40 15.13 1.80
N ILE A 14 -2.63 14.16 2.28
CA ILE A 14 -3.13 12.85 2.71
C ILE A 14 -4.12 13.01 3.87
N GLY A 15 -3.76 13.82 4.87
CA GLY A 15 -4.62 14.16 6.00
C GLY A 15 -5.92 14.82 5.55
N GLN A 16 -5.83 15.76 4.60
CA GLN A 16 -7.00 16.39 4.01
C GLN A 16 -7.89 15.38 3.29
N ARG A 17 -7.33 14.44 2.50
CA ARG A 17 -8.10 13.36 1.86
C ARG A 17 -8.84 12.48 2.87
N PHE A 18 -8.18 12.11 3.96
CA PHE A 18 -8.81 11.36 5.05
C PHE A 18 -9.98 12.15 5.67
N ARG A 19 -9.76 13.44 5.93
CA ARG A 19 -10.76 14.34 6.50
C ARG A 19 -11.97 14.50 5.58
N ASP A 20 -11.74 14.83 4.31
CA ASP A 20 -12.79 15.04 3.31
C ASP A 20 -13.63 13.78 3.13
N LEU A 21 -12.99 12.61 3.11
CA LEU A 21 -13.67 11.32 3.05
C LEU A 21 -14.55 11.10 4.27
N ARG A 22 -14.08 11.42 5.47
CA ARG A 22 -14.86 11.27 6.70
C ARG A 22 -16.05 12.23 6.73
N GLU A 23 -15.80 13.52 6.46
CA GLU A 23 -16.82 14.58 6.54
C GLU A 23 -17.91 14.42 5.48
N ARG A 24 -17.55 14.06 4.23
CA ARG A 24 -18.54 13.83 3.17
C ARG A 24 -19.47 12.64 3.44
N ASN A 25 -19.05 11.71 4.30
CA ASN A 25 -19.87 10.57 4.74
C ASN A 25 -20.61 10.85 6.06
N GLY A 26 -20.55 12.09 6.59
CA GLY A 26 -21.30 12.50 7.77
C GLY A 26 -20.71 12.03 9.11
N TYR A 27 -19.43 11.64 9.14
CA TYR A 27 -18.78 11.18 10.36
C TYR A 27 -18.04 12.30 11.07
N GLU A 28 -18.16 12.37 12.39
CA GLU A 28 -17.31 13.20 13.23
C GLU A 28 -16.03 12.45 13.65
N ARG A 29 -15.04 13.18 14.16
CA ARG A 29 -13.82 12.55 14.69
C ARG A 29 -14.12 11.64 15.89
N SER A 30 -15.14 11.99 16.67
CA SER A 30 -15.61 11.21 17.83
C SER A 30 -16.13 9.83 17.43
N ASP A 31 -16.72 9.70 16.23
CA ASP A 31 -17.22 8.43 15.71
C ASP A 31 -16.09 7.46 15.34
N ILE A 32 -14.96 8.01 14.86
CA ILE A 32 -13.77 7.19 14.54
C ILE A 32 -13.22 6.54 15.80
N ILE A 33 -13.04 7.33 16.87
CA ILE A 33 -12.48 6.85 18.14
C ILE A 33 -13.33 5.72 18.73
N LYS A 34 -14.66 5.77 18.57
CA LYS A 34 -15.57 4.71 19.04
C LYS A 34 -15.50 3.44 18.18
N LYS A 35 -15.09 3.55 16.91
CA LYS A 35 -15.13 2.47 15.92
C LYS A 35 -13.75 1.86 15.60
N THR A 36 -12.66 2.42 16.11
CA THR A 36 -11.31 1.89 15.88
C THR A 36 -10.63 1.56 17.21
N ASP A 37 -9.86 0.47 17.24
CA ASP A 37 -9.01 0.09 18.38
C ASP A 37 -7.83 1.05 18.62
N ASP A 38 -7.72 2.14 17.84
CA ASP A 38 -6.82 3.23 18.15
C ASP A 38 -7.26 3.90 19.44
N GLN A 39 -6.55 3.57 20.53
CA GLN A 39 -6.65 4.15 21.87
C GLN A 39 -6.42 5.68 21.94
N GLY A 40 -6.46 6.42 20.83
CA GLY A 40 -5.93 7.78 20.77
C GLY A 40 -6.73 8.71 19.87
N GLY A 41 -7.29 9.77 20.48
CA GLY A 41 -7.91 10.94 19.83
C GLY A 41 -6.94 11.79 19.00
N ALA A 42 -6.07 11.16 18.20
CA ALA A 42 -5.09 11.80 17.32
C ALA A 42 -5.58 11.92 15.87
N VAL A 43 -6.85 11.60 15.59
CA VAL A 43 -7.48 11.79 14.26
C VAL A 43 -7.24 13.20 13.75
N TYR A 44 -7.31 14.22 14.61
CA TYR A 44 -7.00 15.60 14.23
C TYR A 44 -5.54 15.81 13.77
N LYS A 45 -4.57 15.10 14.36
CA LYS A 45 -3.15 15.15 13.95
C LYS A 45 -2.93 14.45 12.61
N TYR A 46 -3.65 13.35 12.37
CA TYR A 46 -3.63 12.64 11.10
C TYR A 46 -4.21 13.51 9.98
N GLU A 47 -5.36 14.12 10.23
CA GLU A 47 -6.09 14.92 9.25
C GLU A 47 -5.45 16.28 8.95
N SER A 48 -4.77 16.88 9.93
CA SER A 48 -3.96 18.08 9.70
C SER A 48 -2.63 17.78 9.00
N GLY A 49 -2.26 16.51 8.89
CA GLY A 49 -0.97 16.09 8.35
C GLY A 49 0.22 16.34 9.25
N VAL A 50 -0.01 16.64 10.54
CA VAL A 50 1.05 16.78 11.54
C VAL A 50 1.82 15.47 11.70
N GLN A 51 1.14 14.33 11.54
CA GLN A 51 1.77 13.01 11.54
C GLN A 51 1.04 12.05 10.58
N PRO A 52 1.69 10.95 10.15
CA PRO A 52 1.03 9.91 9.37
C PRO A 52 -0.17 9.31 10.10
N ALA A 53 -1.24 9.02 9.36
CA ALA A 53 -2.36 8.25 9.89
C ALA A 53 -1.91 6.85 10.31
N SER A 54 -2.49 6.34 11.39
CA SER A 54 -2.37 4.93 11.75
C SER A 54 -2.92 4.04 10.61
N THR A 55 -2.40 2.83 10.51
CA THR A 55 -2.93 1.83 9.58
C THR A 55 -4.39 1.48 9.91
N ASN A 56 -4.77 1.53 11.19
CA ASN A 56 -6.14 1.26 11.64
C ASN A 56 -7.13 2.34 11.17
N TYR A 57 -6.75 3.63 11.22
CA TYR A 57 -7.61 4.69 10.70
C TYR A 57 -7.80 4.55 9.19
N ALA A 58 -6.73 4.29 8.44
CA ALA A 58 -6.84 4.03 7.00
C ALA A 58 -7.67 2.76 6.70
N LEU A 59 -7.52 1.70 7.51
CA LEU A 59 -8.31 0.47 7.40
C LEU A 59 -9.80 0.73 7.64
N PHE A 60 -10.13 1.53 8.67
CA PHE A 60 -11.50 1.94 8.94
C PHE A 60 -12.11 2.63 7.73
N LEU A 61 -11.42 3.64 7.18
CA LEU A 61 -11.92 4.40 6.03
C LEU A 61 -12.07 3.53 4.77
N ARG A 62 -11.17 2.56 4.58
CA ARG A 62 -11.31 1.54 3.53
C ARG A 62 -12.57 0.71 3.74
N ASN A 63 -12.74 0.15 4.93
CA ASN A 63 -13.81 -0.81 5.20
C ASN A 63 -15.19 -0.16 5.28
N GLU A 64 -15.27 1.06 5.80
CA GLU A 64 -16.55 1.77 6.00
C GLU A 64 -16.98 2.51 4.71
N PHE A 65 -16.03 3.09 3.97
CA PHE A 65 -16.34 3.96 2.84
C PHE A 65 -15.85 3.43 1.49
N GLY A 66 -15.30 2.21 1.47
CA GLY A 66 -14.82 1.57 0.24
C GLY A 66 -13.63 2.29 -0.40
N ALA A 67 -12.91 3.16 0.31
CA ALA A 67 -11.74 3.85 -0.23
C ALA A 67 -10.53 2.89 -0.37
N SER A 68 -9.76 2.98 -1.45
CA SER A 68 -8.51 2.21 -1.57
C SER A 68 -7.39 2.85 -0.76
N PHE A 69 -6.45 2.06 -0.25
CA PHE A 69 -5.23 2.57 0.36
C PHE A 69 -4.42 3.39 -0.65
N ASP A 70 -4.43 3.02 -1.93
CA ASP A 70 -3.84 3.82 -3.00
C ASP A 70 -4.44 5.24 -3.02
N TRP A 71 -5.77 5.38 -3.12
CA TRP A 71 -6.41 6.69 -3.12
C TRP A 71 -6.17 7.45 -1.80
N LEU A 72 -6.22 6.76 -0.66
CA LEU A 72 -6.00 7.37 0.65
C LEU A 72 -4.58 7.94 0.82
N TYR A 73 -3.55 7.29 0.28
CA TYR A 73 -2.15 7.68 0.53
C TYR A 73 -1.45 8.38 -0.64
N ASP A 74 -1.78 8.07 -1.88
CA ASP A 74 -1.19 8.74 -3.05
C ASP A 74 -2.20 9.29 -4.06
N GLY A 75 -3.50 9.20 -3.76
CA GLY A 75 -4.56 9.81 -4.58
C GLY A 75 -4.82 9.04 -5.87
N VAL A 76 -4.17 7.90 -6.08
CA VAL A 76 -4.36 7.08 -7.28
C VAL A 76 -5.66 6.30 -7.16
N GLU A 77 -6.60 6.59 -8.05
CA GLU A 77 -7.81 5.78 -8.19
C GLU A 77 -7.47 4.42 -8.81
N THR A 78 -7.77 3.35 -8.07
CA THR A 78 -7.57 1.98 -8.50
C THR A 78 -8.92 1.29 -8.67
N ARG A 79 -9.14 0.68 -9.84
CA ARG A 79 -10.33 -0.15 -10.05
C ARG A 79 -10.12 -1.48 -9.34
N ARG A 80 -10.97 -1.79 -8.35
CA ARG A 80 -10.96 -3.07 -7.62
C ARG A 80 -12.22 -3.87 -7.93
N LYS A 81 -12.19 -5.18 -7.71
CA LYS A 81 -13.38 -6.03 -7.85
C LYS A 81 -14.43 -5.59 -6.84
N TYR A 82 -15.70 -5.61 -7.24
CA TYR A 82 -16.82 -5.20 -6.38
C TYR A 82 -16.81 -5.92 -5.02
N LYS A 83 -16.51 -7.23 -5.00
CA LYS A 83 -16.36 -8.01 -3.78
C LYS A 83 -15.32 -7.45 -2.80
N ASP A 84 -14.21 -6.92 -3.31
CA ASP A 84 -13.09 -6.45 -2.49
C ASP A 84 -13.41 -5.09 -1.86
N VAL A 85 -14.28 -4.30 -2.50
CA VAL A 85 -14.82 -3.04 -1.98
C VAL A 85 -15.81 -3.27 -0.84
N GLN A 86 -16.65 -4.32 -0.94
CA GLN A 86 -17.69 -4.62 0.06
C GLN A 86 -17.17 -5.42 1.26
N THR A 87 -16.09 -6.18 1.08
CA THR A 87 -15.56 -7.05 2.14
C THR A 87 -14.73 -6.26 3.13
N LYS A 88 -15.13 -6.30 4.41
CA LYS A 88 -14.31 -5.81 5.51
C LYS A 88 -13.01 -6.62 5.59
N LYS A 89 -11.87 -5.94 5.52
CA LYS A 89 -10.55 -6.56 5.65
C LYS A 89 -9.97 -6.31 7.03
N ILE A 90 -9.02 -7.16 7.39
CA ILE A 90 -8.14 -6.96 8.54
C ILE A 90 -6.70 -6.84 8.05
N ILE A 91 -5.84 -6.25 8.86
CA ILE A 91 -4.39 -6.26 8.61
C ILE A 91 -3.85 -7.57 9.20
N ASP A 92 -3.52 -8.50 8.32
CA ASP A 92 -2.91 -9.78 8.68
C ASP A 92 -1.41 -9.76 8.29
N PRO A 93 -0.49 -9.62 9.26
CA PRO A 93 0.95 -9.59 8.99
C PRO A 93 1.46 -10.86 8.30
N HIS A 94 0.92 -12.04 8.63
CA HIS A 94 1.35 -13.31 8.03
C HIS A 94 0.89 -13.41 6.58
N ALA A 95 -0.36 -13.02 6.29
CA ALA A 95 -0.84 -12.99 4.92
C ALA A 95 -0.07 -11.98 4.06
N ILE A 96 0.25 -10.79 4.60
CA ILE A 96 1.11 -9.79 3.94
C ILE A 96 2.49 -10.38 3.65
N GLY A 97 3.12 -10.98 4.67
CA GLY A 97 4.44 -11.59 4.54
C GLY A 97 4.47 -12.71 3.50
N ALA A 98 3.48 -13.60 3.52
CA ALA A 98 3.35 -14.70 2.56
C ALA A 98 3.23 -14.21 1.11
N ARG A 99 2.43 -13.17 0.86
CA ARG A 99 2.30 -12.57 -0.48
C ARG A 99 3.61 -11.96 -0.97
N LEU A 100 4.29 -11.20 -0.12
CA LEU A 100 5.58 -10.58 -0.47
C LEU A 100 6.68 -11.62 -0.71
N LYS A 101 6.68 -12.69 0.09
CA LYS A 101 7.58 -13.84 -0.11
C LYS A 101 7.33 -14.55 -1.44
N ALA A 102 6.05 -14.72 -1.82
CA ALA A 102 5.68 -15.36 -3.07
C ALA A 102 6.20 -14.57 -4.27
N ILE A 103 5.87 -13.28 -4.38
CA ILE A 103 6.32 -12.46 -5.51
C ILE A 103 7.85 -12.34 -5.60
N ARG A 104 8.53 -12.24 -4.45
CA ARG A 104 10.00 -12.25 -4.42
C ARG A 104 10.56 -13.53 -5.02
N LYS A 105 9.99 -14.69 -4.66
CA LYS A 105 10.42 -16.00 -5.17
C LYS A 105 10.10 -16.16 -6.65
N ASP A 106 8.94 -15.68 -7.11
CA ASP A 106 8.55 -15.71 -8.51
C ASP A 106 9.51 -14.86 -9.37
N GLU A 107 10.01 -13.76 -8.82
CA GLU A 107 11.05 -12.94 -9.45
C GLU A 107 12.48 -13.50 -9.27
N GLY A 108 12.64 -14.63 -8.59
CA GLY A 108 13.93 -15.31 -8.39
C GLY A 108 14.91 -14.57 -7.49
N MET A 109 14.42 -13.68 -6.61
CA MET A 109 15.27 -12.88 -5.73
C MET A 109 15.49 -13.58 -4.37
N THR A 110 16.68 -13.40 -3.81
CA THR A 110 16.97 -13.64 -2.38
C THR A 110 16.34 -12.57 -1.50
N GLN A 111 16.21 -12.83 -0.19
CA GLN A 111 15.72 -11.82 0.76
C GLN A 111 16.66 -10.58 0.82
N GLY A 112 17.96 -10.77 0.58
CA GLY A 112 18.93 -9.68 0.53
C GLY A 112 18.74 -8.79 -0.69
N GLU A 113 18.55 -9.37 -1.88
CA GLU A 113 18.28 -8.63 -3.11
C GLU A 113 16.95 -7.88 -3.04
N PHE A 114 15.91 -8.53 -2.51
CA PHE A 114 14.63 -7.86 -2.31
C PHE A 114 14.72 -6.73 -1.29
N GLY A 115 15.51 -6.92 -0.24
CA GLY A 115 15.86 -5.87 0.71
C GLY A 115 16.50 -4.68 0.01
N ALA A 116 17.55 -4.92 -0.78
CA ALA A 116 18.22 -3.87 -1.55
C ALA A 116 17.26 -3.13 -2.49
N LEU A 117 16.38 -3.87 -3.19
CA LEU A 117 15.39 -3.31 -4.11
C LEU A 117 14.38 -2.37 -3.42
N VAL A 118 13.96 -2.70 -2.19
CA VAL A 118 12.98 -1.91 -1.41
C VAL A 118 13.66 -0.88 -0.50
N GLY A 119 14.98 -0.96 -0.31
CA GLY A 119 15.73 -0.16 0.64
C GLY A 119 15.52 -0.59 2.09
N LEU A 120 15.53 -1.91 2.32
CA LEU A 120 15.47 -2.58 3.62
C LEU A 120 16.64 -3.56 3.79
N THR A 121 16.93 -3.93 5.03
CA THR A 121 17.90 -5.00 5.30
C THR A 121 17.27 -6.37 5.06
N HIS A 122 18.11 -7.38 4.81
CA HIS A 122 17.70 -8.79 4.80
C HIS A 122 16.84 -9.16 6.01
N THR A 123 17.27 -8.78 7.21
CA THR A 123 16.53 -9.03 8.47
C THR A 123 15.18 -8.31 8.48
N GLY A 124 15.10 -7.10 7.93
CA GLY A 124 13.85 -6.36 7.76
C GLY A 124 12.86 -7.10 6.86
N ILE A 125 13.32 -7.61 5.72
CA ILE A 125 12.52 -8.45 4.81
C ILE A 125 12.08 -9.74 5.50
N SER A 126 13.00 -10.43 6.19
CA SER A 126 12.68 -11.68 6.88
C SER A 126 11.58 -11.49 7.93
N LYS A 127 11.64 -10.42 8.74
CA LYS A 127 10.58 -10.08 9.72
C LYS A 127 9.23 -9.79 9.05
N ILE A 128 9.23 -9.14 7.89
CA ILE A 128 8.02 -8.90 7.11
C ILE A 128 7.46 -10.21 6.55
N GLU A 129 8.29 -11.01 5.89
CA GLU A 129 7.87 -12.27 5.24
C GLU A 129 7.36 -13.32 6.21
N THR A 130 7.81 -13.27 7.46
CA THR A 130 7.39 -14.18 8.52
C THR A 130 6.23 -13.65 9.37
N GLY A 131 5.73 -12.44 9.10
CA GLY A 131 4.62 -11.83 9.83
C GLY A 131 5.00 -11.21 11.18
N HIS A 132 6.28 -11.22 11.57
CA HIS A 132 6.75 -10.55 12.79
C HIS A 132 6.68 -9.01 12.69
N ARG A 133 6.54 -8.46 11.49
CA ARG A 133 6.40 -7.02 11.27
C ARG A 133 5.47 -6.72 10.09
N THR A 134 4.45 -5.91 10.33
CA THR A 134 3.67 -5.30 9.24
C THR A 134 4.47 -4.19 8.56
N PRO A 135 4.51 -4.12 7.22
CA PRO A 135 5.07 -2.96 6.52
C PRO A 135 4.34 -1.68 6.93
N GLU A 136 5.07 -0.71 7.47
CA GLU A 136 4.57 0.65 7.63
C GLU A 136 4.28 1.28 6.27
N ILE A 137 3.40 2.29 6.23
CA ILE A 137 2.97 2.88 4.96
C ILE A 137 4.15 3.38 4.09
N LYS A 138 5.18 3.98 4.70
CA LYS A 138 6.38 4.42 3.97
C LYS A 138 7.10 3.23 3.31
N THR A 139 7.15 2.09 4.00
CA THR A 139 7.73 0.85 3.47
C THR A 139 6.85 0.24 2.39
N ALA A 140 5.53 0.17 2.60
CA ALA A 140 4.58 -0.34 1.61
C ALA A 140 4.60 0.49 0.32
N LEU A 141 4.80 1.81 0.40
CA LEU A 141 4.96 2.66 -0.77
C LEU A 141 6.26 2.41 -1.53
N LYS A 142 7.36 2.09 -0.84
CA LYS A 142 8.59 1.64 -1.49
C LYS A 142 8.37 0.32 -2.22
N ILE A 143 7.73 -0.65 -1.55
CA ILE A 143 7.36 -1.94 -2.15
C ILE A 143 6.47 -1.74 -3.39
N LYS A 144 5.45 -0.88 -3.30
CA LYS A 144 4.57 -0.52 -4.43
C LYS A 144 5.36 -0.02 -5.63
N ARG A 145 6.32 0.90 -5.41
CA ARG A 145 7.16 1.45 -6.47
C ARG A 145 8.09 0.38 -7.08
N SER A 146 8.66 -0.49 -6.25
CA SER A 146 9.60 -1.52 -6.69
C SER A 146 8.92 -2.65 -7.46
N LEU A 147 7.72 -3.08 -7.03
CA LEU A 147 7.02 -4.24 -7.60
C LEU A 147 5.88 -3.88 -8.57
N GLY A 148 5.52 -2.58 -8.67
CA GLY A 148 4.35 -2.13 -9.45
C GLY A 148 3.02 -2.67 -8.93
N LYS A 149 2.94 -3.07 -7.65
CA LYS A 149 1.71 -3.57 -7.01
C LYS A 149 1.03 -2.47 -6.21
N THR A 150 -0.30 -2.46 -6.24
CA THR A 150 -1.11 -1.50 -5.47
C THR A 150 -0.95 -1.70 -3.96
N LEU A 151 -1.22 -0.65 -3.18
CA LEU A 151 -1.21 -0.77 -1.71
C LEU A 151 -2.27 -1.77 -1.25
N ASP A 152 -3.45 -1.77 -1.86
CA ASP A 152 -4.49 -2.75 -1.54
C ASP A 152 -4.05 -4.20 -1.83
N TRP A 153 -3.26 -4.44 -2.89
CA TRP A 153 -2.69 -5.76 -3.13
C TRP A 153 -1.68 -6.15 -2.03
N ILE A 154 -0.81 -5.20 -1.64
CA ILE A 154 0.20 -5.44 -0.60
C ILE A 154 -0.48 -5.79 0.74
N TYR A 155 -1.44 -4.99 1.19
CA TYR A 155 -2.09 -5.16 2.50
C TYR A 155 -3.18 -6.24 2.52
N PHE A 156 -3.95 -6.39 1.44
CA PHE A 156 -5.18 -7.18 1.44
C PHE A 156 -5.27 -8.23 0.32
N GLY A 157 -4.32 -8.24 -0.60
CA GLY A 157 -4.33 -9.14 -1.77
C GLY A 157 -5.38 -8.77 -2.81
N ASP A 158 -5.94 -7.56 -2.76
CA ASP A 158 -6.94 -7.12 -3.73
C ASP A 158 -6.30 -6.99 -5.12
N GLU A 159 -6.92 -7.59 -6.13
CA GLU A 159 -6.43 -7.50 -7.50
C GLU A 159 -6.99 -6.25 -8.19
N GLU A 160 -6.12 -5.48 -8.81
CA GLU A 160 -6.51 -4.38 -9.67
C GLU A 160 -7.15 -4.89 -10.96
N ILE A 161 -8.28 -4.30 -11.36
CA ILE A 161 -8.91 -4.55 -12.65
C ILE A 161 -8.18 -3.71 -13.70
N ILE A 162 -7.22 -4.34 -14.39
CA ILE A 162 -6.53 -3.73 -15.53
C ILE A 162 -7.47 -3.78 -16.76
N PRO A 163 -7.92 -2.62 -17.30
CA PRO A 163 -8.77 -2.61 -18.49
C PRO A 163 -8.09 -3.32 -19.66
N LYS A 164 -8.85 -4.10 -20.46
CA LYS A 164 -8.32 -4.94 -21.56
C LYS A 164 -7.39 -4.18 -22.52
N LYS A 165 -7.63 -2.88 -22.77
CA LYS A 165 -6.82 -2.01 -23.64
C LYS A 165 -5.39 -1.78 -23.13
N ASN A 166 -5.17 -1.88 -21.81
CA ASN A 166 -3.87 -1.63 -21.18
C ASN A 166 -3.04 -2.91 -20.97
N ARG A 167 -3.61 -4.11 -21.16
CA ARG A 167 -2.91 -5.39 -20.95
C ARG A 167 -1.75 -5.60 -21.94
N LEU A 168 -1.82 -5.01 -23.14
CA LEU A 168 -0.75 -5.10 -24.15
C LEU A 168 0.51 -4.32 -23.72
N ARG A 169 0.35 -3.17 -23.06
CA ARG A 169 1.49 -2.37 -22.56
C ARG A 169 2.14 -3.00 -21.32
N ALA A 170 1.36 -3.56 -20.40
CA ALA A 170 1.89 -4.25 -19.21
C ALA A 170 2.65 -5.54 -19.59
N LYS A 171 2.22 -6.25 -20.64
CA LYS A 171 2.98 -7.39 -21.19
C LYS A 171 4.31 -6.94 -21.81
N GLN A 172 4.34 -5.81 -22.53
CA GLN A 172 5.59 -5.27 -23.10
C GLN A 172 6.58 -4.80 -22.04
N SER A 173 6.12 -4.17 -20.95
CA SER A 173 7.02 -3.77 -19.85
C SER A 173 7.62 -4.97 -19.11
N ASN A 174 6.83 -6.02 -18.88
CA ASN A 174 7.32 -7.25 -18.25
C ASN A 174 8.28 -8.01 -19.18
N PHE A 175 7.98 -8.07 -20.48
CA PHE A 175 8.85 -8.67 -21.49
C PHE A 175 10.21 -7.95 -21.60
N LEU A 176 10.22 -6.61 -21.52
CA LEU A 176 11.46 -5.82 -21.52
C LEU A 176 12.30 -6.03 -20.24
N HIS A 177 11.65 -6.33 -19.11
CA HIS A 177 12.34 -6.65 -17.86
C HIS A 177 12.97 -8.05 -17.90
N GLU A 178 12.23 -9.05 -18.40
CA GLU A 178 12.74 -10.42 -18.61
C GLU A 178 13.88 -10.46 -19.66
N SER A 179 13.75 -9.71 -20.76
CA SER A 179 14.78 -9.65 -21.80
C SER A 179 16.10 -9.05 -21.30
N LYS A 180 16.05 -8.06 -20.40
CA LYS A 180 17.25 -7.47 -19.79
C LYS A 180 17.91 -8.40 -18.76
N LYS A 181 17.13 -9.28 -18.13
CA LYS A 181 17.63 -10.27 -17.17
C LYS A 181 18.39 -11.40 -17.88
N ASN A 182 17.92 -11.82 -19.06
CA ASN A 182 18.54 -12.87 -19.86
C ASN A 182 19.77 -12.41 -20.69
N SER A 183 19.98 -11.09 -20.85
CA SER A 183 21.13 -10.53 -21.59
C SER A 183 22.39 -10.30 -20.72
N ARG A 184 22.34 -10.62 -19.42
CA ARG A 184 23.46 -10.43 -18.46
C ARG A 184 24.16 -11.74 -18.06
N LEU A 185 23.90 -12.83 -18.80
CA LEU A 185 24.64 -14.09 -18.75
C LEU A 185 25.52 -14.18 -20.00
#